data_AF-A0A202E0J3-F1
#
_entry.id   AF-A0A202E0J3-F1
#
_cell.length_a   1.000
_cell.length_b   1.000
_cell.length_c   1.000
_cell.angle_alpha   90.00
_cell.angle_beta   90.00
_cell.angle_gamma   90.00
#
_symmetry.space_group_name_H-M   'P 1'
#
loop_
_entity.id
_entity.type
_entity.pdbx_description
1 polymer ?
#
loop_
_entity_poly.entity_id
_entity_poly.type
_entity_poly.pdbx_seq_one_letter_code
_entity_poly.pdbx_strand_id
1 'polypeptide(L)'
;MSENQVANEEKILSLYDSDVNVVKRGKMMAEVEFGNELFLAEQMDGLIVDWKLFRDSAPADTGKFPEFLERVSQKEISLASVTGDRGFDSETNRNLLTEKGIFNGLCARNPEQLSELMKNDEYSRKQHRRAETEARIAIIKNNFLGGRAASQDYTYRERQTAWAILTHNLWVLARLPQAGQDQKAVDRAA
;
A
#
# COMPACT_ATOMS: atom_id res chain seq x y z
N MET A 1 6.33 -8.32 41.42
CA MET A 1 5.72 -9.46 40.71
C MET A 1 5.80 -9.13 39.23
N SER A 2 6.80 -9.64 38.52
CA SER A 2 6.87 -9.46 37.06
C SER A 2 5.89 -10.46 36.43
N GLU A 3 4.73 -9.98 36.02
CA GLU A 3 3.79 -10.80 35.26
C GLU A 3 4.45 -11.25 33.96
N ASN A 4 4.34 -12.55 33.68
CA ASN A 4 4.92 -13.23 32.52
C ASN A 4 4.49 -12.55 31.21
N GLN A 5 5.35 -11.71 30.66
CA GLN A 5 5.14 -11.09 29.36
C GLN A 5 5.49 -12.13 28.28
N VAL A 6 4.46 -12.73 27.67
CA VAL A 6 4.62 -13.69 26.56
C VAL A 6 5.04 -12.93 25.30
N ALA A 7 6.04 -13.45 24.60
CA ALA A 7 6.50 -12.90 23.33
C ALA A 7 5.34 -12.88 22.30
N ASN A 8 5.34 -11.94 21.35
CA ASN A 8 4.21 -11.80 20.44
C ASN A 8 4.02 -13.04 19.55
N GLU A 9 5.14 -13.68 19.21
CA GLU A 9 5.27 -14.87 18.39
C GLU A 9 4.72 -16.12 19.13
N GLU A 10 4.62 -16.07 20.45
CA GLU A 10 4.15 -17.16 21.31
C GLU A 10 2.66 -17.00 21.69
N LYS A 11 1.99 -15.95 21.21
CA LYS A 11 0.58 -15.69 21.54
C LYS A 11 -0.35 -16.44 20.60
N ILE A 12 -1.25 -17.23 21.18
CA ILE A 12 -2.40 -17.79 20.46
C ILE A 12 -3.46 -16.69 20.36
N LEU A 13 -3.65 -16.12 19.16
CA LEU A 13 -4.58 -15.00 18.93
C LEU A 13 -5.99 -15.45 18.57
N SER A 14 -6.14 -16.66 18.04
CA SER A 14 -7.42 -17.27 17.74
C SER A 14 -7.33 -18.78 17.95
N LEU A 15 -8.40 -19.36 18.49
CA LEU A 15 -8.54 -20.82 18.61
C LEU A 15 -8.84 -21.49 17.26
N TYR A 16 -9.29 -20.71 16.28
CA TYR A 16 -9.77 -21.20 14.98
C TYR A 16 -8.85 -20.80 13.81
N ASP A 17 -7.88 -19.92 14.04
CA ASP A 17 -7.06 -19.33 12.98
C ASP A 17 -5.64 -19.07 13.48
N SER A 18 -4.69 -19.90 13.03
CA SER A 18 -3.28 -19.81 13.40
C SER A 18 -2.56 -18.63 12.74
N ASP A 19 -3.14 -18.04 11.70
CA ASP A 19 -2.46 -17.11 10.79
C ASP A 19 -2.88 -15.64 11.04
N VAL A 20 -3.57 -15.38 12.14
CA VAL A 20 -3.88 -14.02 12.61
C VAL A 20 -2.65 -13.45 13.28
N ASN A 21 -2.30 -12.21 12.96
CA ASN A 21 -1.19 -11.49 13.57
C ASN A 21 -1.68 -10.33 14.44
N VAL A 22 -0.85 -9.96 15.42
CA VAL A 22 -0.98 -8.70 16.16
C VAL A 22 -0.47 -7.57 15.26
N VAL A 23 -1.35 -6.65 14.87
CA VAL A 23 -0.98 -5.45 14.10
C VAL A 23 -0.84 -4.28 15.08
N LYS A 24 0.42 -3.89 15.36
CA LYS A 24 0.73 -2.72 16.20
C LYS A 24 0.75 -1.46 15.34
N ARG A 25 -0.27 -0.60 15.44
CA ARG A 25 -0.18 0.77 14.90
C ARG A 25 0.71 1.59 15.83
N GLY A 26 1.75 2.24 15.31
CA GLY A 26 2.79 2.93 16.10
C GLY A 26 2.37 4.21 16.86
N LYS A 27 1.11 4.33 17.32
CA LYS A 27 0.66 5.47 18.14
C LYS A 27 0.66 5.07 19.63
N MET A 28 1.12 5.97 20.50
CA MET A 28 0.89 5.83 21.95
C MET A 28 -0.63 5.77 22.18
N MET A 29 -1.12 4.70 22.81
CA MET A 29 -2.55 4.33 22.91
C MET A 29 -3.22 3.85 21.61
N ALA A 30 -2.47 3.25 20.69
CA ALA A 30 -3.09 2.55 19.56
C ALA A 30 -3.85 1.30 20.03
N GLU A 31 -5.09 1.14 19.54
CA GLU A 31 -5.79 -0.13 19.60
C GLU A 31 -4.93 -1.22 18.93
N VAL A 32 -4.83 -2.37 19.60
CA VAL A 32 -4.22 -3.56 19.02
C VAL A 32 -5.23 -4.16 18.04
N GLU A 33 -4.91 -4.09 16.76
CA GLU A 33 -5.73 -4.73 15.71
C GLU A 33 -5.24 -6.17 15.47
N PHE A 34 -6.16 -7.04 15.08
CA PHE A 34 -5.87 -8.43 14.72
C PHE A 34 -6.19 -8.65 13.25
N GLY A 35 -5.25 -9.26 12.51
CA GLY A 35 -5.43 -9.57 11.10
C GLY A 35 -4.13 -9.79 10.36
N ASN A 36 -4.17 -9.64 9.04
CA ASN A 36 -3.02 -9.69 8.16
C ASN A 36 -2.81 -8.31 7.55
N GLU A 37 -1.56 -7.87 7.46
CA GLU A 37 -1.25 -6.60 6.82
C GLU A 37 -1.41 -6.74 5.30
N LEU A 38 -1.98 -5.73 4.65
CA LEU A 38 -2.16 -5.67 3.20
C LEU A 38 -1.32 -4.52 2.64
N PHE A 39 -0.33 -4.87 1.82
CA PHE A 39 0.40 -3.93 0.97
C PHE A 39 -0.32 -3.75 -0.36
N LEU A 40 -0.44 -2.52 -0.83
CA LEU A 40 -1.04 -2.16 -2.11
C LEU A 40 -0.13 -1.16 -2.84
N ALA A 41 0.01 -1.34 -4.15
CA ALA A 41 0.60 -0.37 -5.05
C ALA A 41 -0.37 -0.05 -6.20
N GLU A 42 -0.72 1.23 -6.32
CA GLU A 42 -1.55 1.74 -7.41
C GLU A 42 -0.72 2.52 -8.44
N GLN A 43 -1.20 2.55 -9.67
CA GLN A 43 -0.70 3.45 -10.72
C GLN A 43 -1.54 4.75 -10.79
N MET A 44 -1.12 5.71 -11.62
CA MET A 44 -1.76 7.03 -11.73
C MET A 44 -3.27 7.01 -12.03
N ASP A 45 -3.76 6.18 -12.95
CA ASP A 45 -5.21 6.07 -13.22
C ASP A 45 -5.96 5.18 -12.20
N GLY A 46 -5.29 4.79 -11.11
CA GLY A 46 -5.90 4.10 -9.98
C GLY A 46 -6.02 2.59 -10.12
N LEU A 47 -5.38 1.97 -11.12
CA LEU A 47 -5.27 0.51 -11.15
C LEU A 47 -4.29 0.01 -10.09
N ILE A 48 -4.66 -1.06 -9.38
CA ILE A 48 -3.75 -1.76 -8.49
C ILE A 48 -2.83 -2.63 -9.34
N VAL A 49 -1.54 -2.31 -9.32
CA VAL A 49 -0.51 -3.00 -10.13
C VAL A 49 0.26 -4.04 -9.34
N ASP A 50 0.29 -3.91 -8.01
CA ASP A 50 0.87 -4.91 -7.10
C ASP A 50 0.13 -4.91 -5.76
N TRP A 51 0.10 -6.08 -5.11
CA TRP A 51 -0.41 -6.22 -3.76
C TRP A 51 0.21 -7.43 -3.08
N LYS A 52 0.22 -7.42 -1.74
CA LYS A 52 0.62 -8.57 -0.93
C LYS A 52 -0.14 -8.57 0.39
N LEU A 53 -0.82 -9.68 0.69
CA LEU A 53 -1.32 -9.97 2.02
C LEU A 53 -0.23 -10.74 2.77
N PHE A 54 0.21 -10.26 3.94
CA PHE A 54 1.27 -10.95 4.70
C PHE A 54 0.66 -12.01 5.60
N ARG A 55 1.00 -13.29 5.37
CA ARG A 55 0.58 -14.41 6.23
C ARG A 55 1.11 -14.25 7.65
N ASP A 56 2.41 -14.00 7.77
CA ASP A 56 3.08 -13.77 9.04
C ASP A 56 3.21 -12.27 9.32
N SER A 57 3.84 -11.94 10.44
CA SER A 57 4.14 -10.56 10.78
C SER A 57 4.90 -9.86 9.65
N ALA A 58 4.29 -8.80 9.12
CA ALA A 58 4.86 -8.06 8.01
C ALA A 58 6.18 -7.37 8.44
N PRO A 59 7.19 -7.30 7.55
CA PRO A 59 8.42 -6.58 7.86
C PRO A 59 8.15 -5.09 8.04
N ALA A 60 9.13 -4.33 8.54
CA ALA A 60 9.03 -2.88 8.50
C ALA A 60 8.85 -2.39 7.04
N ASP A 61 8.18 -1.25 6.85
CA ASP A 61 7.91 -0.69 5.51
C ASP A 61 9.17 -0.57 4.64
N THR A 62 10.30 -0.19 5.24
CA THR A 62 11.59 -0.14 4.56
C THR A 62 11.99 -1.48 3.96
N GLY A 63 11.67 -2.60 4.63
CA GLY A 63 11.93 -3.96 4.17
C GLY A 63 10.90 -4.50 3.18
N LYS A 64 9.68 -3.94 3.14
CA LYS A 64 8.66 -4.27 2.12
C LYS A 64 9.03 -3.74 0.74
N PHE A 65 9.77 -2.64 0.69
CA PHE A 65 10.04 -1.91 -0.55
C PHE A 65 10.92 -2.67 -1.57
N PRO A 66 12.05 -3.30 -1.19
CA PRO A 66 12.82 -4.13 -2.11
C PRO A 66 12.00 -5.30 -2.67
N GLU A 67 11.21 -5.93 -1.81
CA GLU A 67 10.32 -7.04 -2.21
C GLU A 67 9.26 -6.58 -3.23
N PHE A 68 8.69 -5.38 -3.03
CA PHE A 68 7.80 -4.76 -4.01
C PHE A 68 8.49 -4.53 -5.37
N LEU A 69 9.70 -3.97 -5.37
CA LEU A 69 10.43 -3.73 -6.62
C LEU A 69 10.78 -5.03 -7.35
N GLU A 70 11.09 -6.10 -6.61
CA GLU A 70 11.29 -7.43 -7.19
C GLU A 70 9.99 -7.95 -7.84
N ARG A 71 8.86 -7.95 -7.12
CA ARG A 71 7.56 -8.39 -7.65
C ARG A 71 7.12 -7.61 -8.88
N VAL A 72 7.35 -6.29 -8.91
CA VAL A 72 7.01 -5.48 -10.08
C VAL A 72 7.98 -5.69 -11.23
N SER A 73 9.27 -5.93 -10.97
CA SER A 73 10.24 -6.23 -12.04
C SER A 73 9.96 -7.52 -12.80
N GLN A 74 9.20 -8.44 -12.20
CA GLN A 74 8.73 -9.67 -12.85
C GLN A 74 7.52 -9.44 -13.77
N LYS A 75 6.96 -8.23 -13.78
CA LYS A 75 5.83 -7.85 -14.63
C LYS A 75 6.34 -7.02 -15.80
N GLU A 76 5.60 -7.04 -16.91
CA GLU A 76 5.87 -6.19 -18.08
C GLU A 76 5.44 -4.73 -17.82
N ILE A 77 5.90 -4.13 -16.73
CA ILE A 77 5.57 -2.78 -16.29
C ILE A 77 6.86 -1.97 -16.13
N SER A 78 6.97 -0.86 -16.86
CA SER A 78 8.07 0.09 -16.68
C SER A 78 7.73 1.08 -15.56
N LEU A 79 8.55 1.09 -14.50
CA LEU A 79 8.40 2.02 -13.38
C LEU A 79 9.21 3.29 -13.64
N ALA A 80 8.53 4.38 -13.99
CA ALA A 80 9.18 5.69 -14.13
C ALA A 80 9.43 6.37 -12.78
N SER A 81 8.51 6.20 -11.82
CA SER A 81 8.57 6.86 -10.51
C SER A 81 7.84 6.02 -9.47
N VAL A 82 8.26 6.08 -8.21
CA VAL A 82 7.53 5.48 -7.09
C VAL A 82 7.28 6.52 -6.01
N THR A 83 6.06 6.52 -5.48
CA THR A 83 5.63 7.41 -4.40
C THR A 83 5.10 6.56 -3.25
N GLY A 84 5.44 6.94 -2.02
CA GLY A 84 5.04 6.22 -0.82
C GLY A 84 5.26 7.03 0.44
N ASP A 85 4.73 6.51 1.54
CA ASP A 85 4.86 7.13 2.86
C ASP A 85 6.29 7.16 3.39
N ARG A 86 6.47 7.98 4.45
CA ARG A 86 7.74 8.10 5.17
C ARG A 86 8.25 6.77 5.71
N GLY A 87 7.36 5.79 5.92
CA GLY A 87 7.73 4.44 6.32
C GLY A 87 8.69 3.78 5.33
N PHE A 88 8.54 4.04 4.02
CA PHE A 88 9.35 3.42 2.97
C PHE A 88 10.69 4.12 2.73
N ASP A 89 10.89 5.36 3.20
CA ASP A 89 12.14 6.09 3.00
C ASP A 89 13.28 5.51 3.87
N SER A 90 14.36 5.09 3.21
CA SER A 90 15.61 4.62 3.82
C SER A 90 16.76 4.83 2.84
N GLU A 91 17.99 4.89 3.34
CA GLU A 91 19.18 5.00 2.48
C GLU A 91 19.25 3.86 1.45
N THR A 92 19.01 2.62 1.89
CA THR A 92 18.94 1.44 1.03
C THR A 92 17.92 1.62 -0.10
N ASN A 93 16.71 2.07 0.21
CA ASN A 93 15.65 2.22 -0.78
C ASN A 93 15.92 3.37 -1.76
N ARG A 94 16.54 4.46 -1.29
CA ARG A 94 16.99 5.55 -2.16
C ARG A 94 18.05 5.11 -3.16
N ASN A 95 19.03 4.32 -2.67
CA ASN A 95 20.08 3.77 -3.53
C ASN A 95 19.50 2.80 -4.56
N LEU A 96 18.58 1.93 -4.15
CA LEU A 96 17.90 0.97 -5.03
C LEU A 96 17.10 1.66 -6.15
N LEU A 97 16.41 2.77 -5.83
CA LEU A 97 15.70 3.58 -6.82
C LEU A 97 16.67 4.23 -7.81
N THR A 98 17.79 4.76 -7.31
CA THR A 98 18.82 5.40 -8.13
C THR A 98 19.47 4.42 -9.10
N GLU A 99 19.83 3.23 -8.61
CA GLU A 99 20.42 2.15 -9.41
C GLU A 99 19.48 1.70 -10.54
N LYS A 100 18.17 1.64 -10.28
CA LYS A 100 17.17 1.25 -11.26
C LYS A 100 16.71 2.40 -12.17
N GLY A 101 17.23 3.62 -11.98
CA GLY A 101 16.82 4.79 -12.74
C GLY A 101 15.37 5.22 -12.51
N ILE A 102 14.79 4.85 -11.36
CA ILE A 102 13.40 5.15 -11.00
C ILE A 102 13.38 6.45 -10.20
N PHE A 103 12.52 7.40 -10.57
CA PHE A 103 12.37 8.64 -9.82
C PHE A 103 11.89 8.37 -8.39
N ASN A 104 12.64 8.92 -7.42
CA ASN A 104 12.33 8.78 -6.01
C ASN A 104 11.32 9.83 -5.54
N GLY A 105 10.05 9.44 -5.51
CA GLY A 105 8.95 10.19 -4.90
C GLY A 105 8.57 9.71 -3.49
N LEU A 106 9.42 8.93 -2.82
CA LEU A 106 9.16 8.53 -1.43
C LEU A 106 9.20 9.78 -0.53
N CYS A 107 8.26 9.85 0.43
CA CYS A 107 8.22 10.96 1.36
C CYS A 107 9.44 10.91 2.29
N ALA A 108 10.32 11.90 2.21
CA ALA A 108 11.55 11.91 3.01
C ALA A 108 11.24 11.93 4.52
N ARG A 109 11.97 11.11 5.30
CA ARG A 109 11.87 11.08 6.77
C ARG A 109 12.46 12.32 7.41
N ASN A 110 13.58 12.83 6.89
CA ASN A 110 14.22 14.04 7.40
C ASN A 110 13.40 15.29 6.95
N PRO A 111 12.89 16.11 7.89
CA PRO A 111 12.12 17.31 7.55
C PRO A 111 12.86 18.34 6.70
N GLU A 112 14.16 18.52 6.90
CA GLU A 112 14.98 19.46 6.13
C GLU A 112 15.11 18.98 4.68
N GLN A 113 15.42 17.69 4.52
CA GLN A 113 15.47 17.05 3.21
C GLN A 113 14.10 17.11 2.50
N LEU A 114 13.01 16.88 3.23
CA LEU A 114 11.66 16.98 2.69
C LEU A 114 11.37 18.40 2.20
N SER A 115 11.71 19.42 2.99
CA SER A 115 11.51 20.83 2.63
C SER A 115 12.26 21.19 1.35
N GLU A 116 13.50 20.71 1.20
CA GLU A 116 14.29 20.93 -0.01
C GLU A 116 13.68 20.23 -1.23
N LEU A 117 13.30 18.95 -1.09
CA LEU A 117 12.70 18.19 -2.18
C LEU A 117 11.34 18.76 -2.62
N MET A 118 10.56 19.34 -1.69
CA MET A 118 9.26 19.97 -2.00
C MET A 118 9.39 21.20 -2.90
N LYS A 119 10.58 21.79 -3.07
CA LYS A 119 10.82 22.85 -4.06
C LYS A 119 10.84 22.34 -5.50
N ASN A 120 11.02 21.03 -5.70
CA ASN A 120 10.91 20.40 -7.01
C ASN A 120 9.43 20.14 -7.33
N ASP A 121 8.97 20.68 -8.46
CA ASP A 121 7.57 20.58 -8.90
C ASP A 121 7.10 19.13 -9.08
N GLU A 122 7.96 18.26 -9.64
CA GLU A 122 7.64 16.85 -9.83
C GLU A 122 7.46 16.16 -8.48
N TYR A 123 8.39 16.36 -7.54
CA TYR A 123 8.30 15.79 -6.20
C TYR A 123 7.06 16.28 -5.45
N SER A 124 6.74 17.57 -5.53
CA SER A 124 5.55 18.16 -4.91
C SER A 124 4.25 17.53 -5.45
N ARG A 125 4.14 17.36 -6.78
CA ARG A 125 3.00 16.67 -7.41
C ARG A 125 2.88 15.22 -6.94
N LYS A 126 4.00 14.51 -6.80
CA LYS A 126 4.01 13.14 -6.26
C LYS A 126 3.54 13.10 -4.80
N GLN A 127 3.95 14.06 -3.96
CA GLN A 127 3.46 14.13 -2.58
C GLN A 127 1.96 14.44 -2.49
N HIS A 128 1.41 15.21 -3.43
CA HIS A 128 -0.04 15.40 -3.54
C HIS A 128 -0.74 14.08 -3.88
N ARG A 129 -0.25 13.36 -4.90
CA ARG A 129 -0.78 12.04 -5.31
C ARG A 129 -0.76 11.01 -4.17
N ARG A 130 0.27 11.02 -3.32
CA ARG A 130 0.36 10.14 -2.15
C ARG A 130 -0.90 10.17 -1.27
N ALA A 131 -1.49 11.35 -1.08
CA ALA A 131 -2.70 11.50 -0.27
C ALA A 131 -3.93 10.81 -0.90
N GLU A 132 -3.97 10.66 -2.21
CA GLU A 132 -5.08 10.01 -2.93
C GLU A 132 -5.05 8.48 -2.78
N THR A 133 -3.88 7.90 -2.51
CA THR A 133 -3.74 6.45 -2.28
C THR A 133 -4.51 6.00 -1.04
N GLU A 134 -4.64 6.85 -0.02
CA GLU A 134 -5.51 6.60 1.13
C GLU A 134 -6.99 6.48 0.73
N ALA A 135 -7.44 7.32 -0.21
CA ALA A 135 -8.79 7.22 -0.74
C ALA A 135 -9.00 5.90 -1.49
N ARG A 136 -7.99 5.43 -2.23
CA ARG A 136 -8.01 4.13 -2.91
C ARG A 136 -8.10 2.97 -1.93
N ILE A 137 -7.29 2.99 -0.87
CA ILE A 137 -7.32 2.00 0.20
C ILE A 137 -8.72 1.95 0.83
N ALA A 138 -9.31 3.12 1.11
CA ALA A 138 -10.65 3.21 1.67
C ALA A 138 -11.72 2.61 0.74
N ILE A 139 -11.64 2.86 -0.57
CA ILE A 139 -12.53 2.26 -1.57
C ILE A 139 -12.41 0.73 -1.56
N ILE A 140 -11.19 0.20 -1.61
CA ILE A 140 -10.97 -1.26 -1.61
C ILE A 140 -11.54 -1.89 -0.33
N LYS A 141 -11.22 -1.29 0.82
CA LYS A 141 -11.67 -1.76 2.14
C LYS A 141 -13.19 -1.76 2.27
N ASN A 142 -13.84 -0.66 1.91
CA ASN A 142 -15.26 -0.46 2.21
C ASN A 142 -16.18 -1.02 1.13
N ASN A 143 -15.74 -1.04 -0.14
CA ASN A 143 -16.62 -1.35 -1.26
C ASN A 143 -16.33 -2.71 -1.93
N PHE A 144 -15.11 -3.24 -1.81
CA PHE A 144 -14.70 -4.45 -2.53
C PHE A 144 -14.37 -5.64 -1.62
N LEU A 145 -13.63 -5.42 -0.53
CA LEU A 145 -13.34 -6.49 0.44
C LEU A 145 -14.59 -6.90 1.24
N GLY A 146 -15.58 -6.01 1.33
CA GLY A 146 -16.76 -6.21 2.18
C GLY A 146 -16.44 -6.03 3.67
N GLY A 147 -17.44 -6.24 4.52
CA GLY A 147 -17.27 -6.18 5.98
C GLY A 147 -16.37 -7.30 6.52
N ARG A 148 -16.42 -7.56 7.85
CA ARG A 148 -15.59 -8.57 8.52
C ARG A 148 -15.54 -9.87 7.70
N ALA A 149 -14.35 -10.23 7.22
CA ALA A 149 -14.12 -11.54 6.63
C ALA A 149 -14.54 -12.60 7.66
N ALA A 150 -15.46 -13.48 7.28
CA ALA A 150 -15.76 -14.64 8.09
C ALA A 150 -14.46 -15.43 8.21
N SER A 151 -13.90 -15.50 9.42
CA SER A 151 -12.61 -16.13 9.71
C SER A 151 -12.68 -17.60 9.31
N GLN A 152 -12.08 -17.96 8.17
CA GLN A 152 -12.00 -19.36 7.75
C GLN A 152 -10.56 -19.87 7.52
N ASP A 153 -9.62 -19.02 7.10
CA ASP A 153 -8.16 -19.22 7.16
C ASP A 153 -7.47 -18.08 6.38
N TYR A 154 -6.13 -18.03 6.39
CA TYR A 154 -5.37 -17.08 5.58
C TYR A 154 -5.66 -17.24 4.08
N THR A 155 -5.74 -18.47 3.57
CA THR A 155 -5.93 -18.74 2.15
C THR A 155 -7.25 -18.18 1.64
N TYR A 156 -8.30 -18.22 2.45
CA TYR A 156 -9.57 -17.58 2.19
C TYR A 156 -9.42 -16.06 2.11
N ARG A 157 -8.74 -15.44 3.09
CA ARG A 157 -8.52 -13.98 3.10
C ARG A 157 -7.69 -13.50 1.91
N GLU A 158 -6.64 -14.24 1.56
CA GLU A 158 -5.80 -13.96 0.40
C GLU A 158 -6.61 -14.07 -0.90
N ARG A 159 -7.42 -15.11 -1.05
CA ARG A 159 -8.32 -15.29 -2.20
C ARG A 159 -9.38 -14.19 -2.28
N GLN A 160 -10.00 -13.83 -1.15
CA GLN A 160 -10.97 -12.73 -1.07
C GLN A 160 -10.32 -11.41 -1.49
N THR A 161 -9.09 -11.16 -1.04
CA THR A 161 -8.30 -9.99 -1.42
C THR A 161 -8.00 -9.98 -2.92
N ALA A 162 -7.61 -11.11 -3.50
CA ALA A 162 -7.39 -11.24 -4.93
C ALA A 162 -8.66 -10.90 -5.73
N TRP A 163 -9.82 -11.43 -5.33
CA TRP A 163 -11.11 -11.13 -5.98
C TRP A 163 -11.51 -9.66 -5.84
N ALA A 164 -11.32 -9.08 -4.66
CA ALA A 164 -11.61 -7.66 -4.42
C ALA A 164 -10.76 -6.76 -5.33
N ILE A 165 -9.46 -7.04 -5.46
CA ILE A 165 -8.53 -6.28 -6.30
C ILE A 165 -8.87 -6.44 -7.78
N LEU A 166 -9.15 -7.66 -8.23
CA LEU A 166 -9.58 -7.92 -9.61
C LEU A 166 -10.86 -7.13 -9.94
N THR A 167 -11.88 -7.25 -9.09
CA THR A 167 -13.17 -6.56 -9.28
C THR A 167 -12.99 -5.04 -9.28
N HIS A 168 -12.17 -4.53 -8.36
CA HIS A 168 -11.79 -3.11 -8.34
C HIS A 168 -11.13 -2.67 -9.64
N ASN A 169 -10.14 -3.39 -10.14
CA ASN A 169 -9.44 -3.02 -11.36
C ASN A 169 -10.36 -3.06 -12.59
N LEU A 170 -11.25 -4.06 -12.69
CA LEU A 170 -12.27 -4.11 -13.74
C LEU A 170 -13.22 -2.90 -13.68
N TRP A 171 -13.62 -2.50 -12.47
CA TRP A 171 -14.44 -1.32 -12.23
C TRP A 171 -13.74 -0.01 -12.62
N VAL A 172 -12.44 0.13 -12.35
CA VAL A 172 -11.63 1.26 -12.81
C VAL A 172 -11.54 1.26 -14.34
N LEU A 173 -11.15 0.13 -14.94
CA LEU A 173 -11.00 -0.01 -16.40
C LEU A 173 -12.28 0.34 -17.16
N ALA A 174 -13.44 -0.09 -16.65
CA ALA A 174 -14.73 0.22 -17.26
C ALA A 174 -15.06 1.73 -17.30
N ARG A 175 -14.42 2.53 -16.45
CA ARG A 175 -14.68 3.97 -16.28
C ARG A 175 -13.63 4.87 -16.94
N LEU A 176 -12.42 4.37 -17.22
CA LEU A 176 -11.38 5.16 -17.89
C LEU A 176 -11.85 5.76 -19.24
N PRO A 177 -12.58 5.03 -20.11
CA PRO A 177 -13.09 5.60 -21.36
C PRO A 177 -14.09 6.74 -21.14
N GLN A 178 -14.88 6.68 -20.06
CA GLN A 178 -15.92 7.67 -19.73
C GLN A 178 -15.28 8.96 -19.22
N ALA A 179 -14.30 8.85 -18.32
CA ALA A 179 -13.55 10.01 -17.82
C ALA A 179 -12.83 10.78 -18.93
N GLY A 180 -12.28 10.07 -19.93
CA GLY A 180 -11.67 10.71 -21.10
C GLY A 180 -12.67 11.39 -22.04
N GLN A 181 -13.94 10.98 -22.04
CA GLN A 181 -15.01 11.63 -22.81
C GLN A 181 -15.55 12.86 -22.07
N ASP A 182 -15.73 12.76 -20.76
CA ASP A 182 -16.19 13.87 -19.91
C ASP A 182 -15.17 15.01 -19.90
N GLN A 183 -13.87 14.71 -19.78
CA GLN A 183 -12.82 15.73 -19.85
C GLN A 183 -12.81 16.46 -21.20
N LYS A 184 -12.97 15.72 -22.31
CA LYS A 184 -13.07 16.30 -23.66
C LYS A 184 -14.34 17.15 -23.86
N ALA A 185 -15.42 16.82 -23.15
CA ALA A 185 -16.65 17.61 -23.19
C ALA A 185 -16.50 18.91 -22.39
N VAL A 186 -15.83 18.87 -21.24
CA VAL A 186 -15.51 20.05 -20.42
C VAL A 186 -14.55 20.98 -21.16
N ASP A 187 -13.47 20.45 -21.75
CA ASP A 187 -12.49 21.26 -22.50
C ASP A 187 -13.08 21.90 -23.78
N ARG A 188 -14.19 21.37 -24.31
CA ARG A 188 -14.92 21.96 -25.44
C ARG A 188 -15.95 23.03 -25.03
N ALA A 189 -16.31 23.06 -23.75
CA ALA A 189 -17.29 23.99 -23.20
C ALA A 189 -16.65 25.22 -22.52
N ALA A 190 -15.33 25.21 -22.34
CA ALA A 190 -14.51 26.32 -21.87
C ALA A 190 -13.95 27.14 -23.05
#